data_AF-A0A661B074-F1
#
_entry.id   AF-A0A661B074-F1
#
_cell.length_a   1.000
_cell.length_b   1.000
_cell.length_c   1.000
_cell.angle_alpha   90.00
_cell.angle_beta   90.00
_cell.angle_gamma   90.00
#
_symmetry.space_group_name_H-M   'P 1'
#
loop_
_entity.id
_entity.type
_entity.pdbx_description
1 polymer ?
#
loop_
_entity_poly.entity_id
_entity_poly.type
_entity_poly.pdbx_seq_one_letter_code
_entity_poly.pdbx_strand_id
1 'polypeptide(L)'
;MFRWFVVFSIVLMGAALFSAPISYQAKITDENGIGLTDTTISVELQVWDALSGGTLLASDTQDVYVVKGMFSTHFDIDFASFDVVYNPLYYQLVVNGTAFSPRQNIGAVMWSYWTVYSETTAAAVAQDVHYFPPSYLTSGDVQSALEELTDTVRNWTLQDAYWAAGGTGDSIAIDTDKPVRFLAQTGYGTVFEARAKDVSAPAVMIANDTTGAVGLYLIGNLHIEDGSKFFSNTDLRFDLDEDVNPAVSNVFGVYNDTDAVVFSVDERGVAKVMTELYVPYLECTTEVVTHNADIYDTTT
;
A
#
# COMPACT_ATOMS: atom_id res chain seq x y z
N MET A 1 16.46 10.34 -48.71
CA MET A 1 14.99 10.15 -48.87
C MET A 1 14.54 9.11 -47.85
N PHE A 2 13.38 9.28 -47.20
CA PHE A 2 12.80 8.45 -46.12
C PHE A 2 13.25 8.68 -44.66
N ARG A 3 13.11 9.90 -44.12
CA ARG A 3 13.10 10.15 -42.65
C ARG A 3 12.11 11.25 -42.22
N TRP A 4 10.90 11.26 -42.79
CA TRP A 4 9.93 12.36 -42.56
C TRP A 4 8.46 11.92 -42.35
N PHE A 5 8.16 10.66 -42.00
CA PHE A 5 6.75 10.19 -42.02
C PHE A 5 6.20 9.49 -40.77
N VAL A 6 6.87 9.48 -39.61
CA VAL A 6 6.34 8.75 -38.42
C VAL A 6 5.91 9.67 -37.26
N VAL A 7 6.01 10.99 -37.39
CA VAL A 7 5.53 11.95 -36.35
C VAL A 7 4.10 12.45 -36.65
N PHE A 8 3.24 11.58 -37.19
CA PHE A 8 1.81 11.87 -37.37
C PHE A 8 0.95 10.76 -36.75
N SER A 9 1.34 10.30 -35.55
CA SER A 9 0.50 9.43 -34.73
C SER A 9 -0.43 10.28 -33.88
N ILE A 10 -1.51 10.74 -34.53
CA ILE A 10 -2.88 10.68 -34.01
C ILE A 10 -3.02 11.08 -32.52
N VAL A 11 -3.09 12.39 -32.26
CA VAL A 11 -3.93 12.90 -31.16
C VAL A 11 -5.36 12.93 -31.71
N LEU A 12 -6.00 11.77 -31.79
CA LEU A 12 -7.46 11.70 -31.90
C LEU A 12 -7.96 11.91 -30.46
N MET A 13 -8.13 13.16 -30.06
CA MET A 13 -9.06 13.47 -28.97
C MET A 13 -10.44 13.10 -29.49
N GLY A 14 -10.80 11.82 -29.34
CA GLY A 14 -12.19 11.40 -29.48
C GLY A 14 -12.98 12.18 -28.46
N ALA A 15 -13.81 13.11 -28.93
CA ALA A 15 -14.88 13.62 -28.10
C ALA A 15 -15.71 12.40 -27.71
N ALA A 16 -15.63 12.00 -26.44
CA ALA A 16 -16.45 10.93 -25.92
C ALA A 16 -17.90 11.45 -25.97
N LEU A 17 -18.65 11.01 -26.97
CA LEU A 17 -20.09 11.22 -27.01
C LEU A 17 -20.68 10.41 -25.87
N PHE A 18 -21.56 11.07 -25.13
CA PHE A 18 -22.18 10.52 -23.96
C PHE A 18 -23.67 10.39 -24.24
N SER A 19 -24.12 9.14 -24.35
CA SER A 19 -25.50 8.77 -24.62
C SER A 19 -26.26 8.60 -23.29
N ALA A 20 -27.46 9.16 -23.23
CA ALA A 20 -28.36 9.10 -22.09
C ALA A 20 -29.74 8.58 -22.51
N PRO A 21 -30.08 7.32 -22.22
CA PRO A 21 -31.40 6.78 -22.55
C PRO A 21 -32.47 7.34 -21.60
N ILE A 22 -33.53 7.93 -22.17
CA ILE A 22 -34.66 8.52 -21.45
C ILE A 22 -35.95 7.80 -21.85
N SER A 23 -36.58 7.14 -20.89
CA SER A 23 -37.94 6.63 -21.06
C SER A 23 -38.95 7.76 -20.88
N TYR A 24 -39.82 7.98 -21.86
CA TYR A 24 -40.83 9.02 -21.80
C TYR A 24 -42.21 8.48 -22.17
N GLN A 25 -43.21 8.82 -21.34
CA GLN A 25 -44.61 8.51 -21.59
C GLN A 25 -45.42 9.81 -21.52
N ALA A 26 -46.26 10.02 -22.53
CA ALA A 26 -47.17 11.16 -22.52
C ALA A 26 -48.51 10.85 -23.17
N LYS A 27 -49.46 11.75 -22.90
CA LYS A 27 -50.76 11.79 -23.54
C LYS A 27 -50.82 12.97 -24.52
N ILE A 28 -51.20 12.70 -25.76
CA ILE A 28 -51.44 13.67 -26.81
C ILE A 28 -52.93 13.68 -27.13
N THR A 29 -53.48 14.89 -27.21
CA THR A 29 -54.87 15.15 -27.54
C THR A 29 -54.97 16.06 -28.76
N ASP A 30 -56.10 16.02 -29.44
CA ASP A 30 -56.50 17.02 -30.42
C ASP A 30 -56.94 18.33 -29.75
N GLU A 31 -57.37 19.29 -30.57
CA GLU A 31 -57.90 20.59 -30.14
C GLU A 31 -59.16 20.50 -29.26
N ASN A 32 -59.88 19.38 -29.31
CA ASN A 32 -61.08 19.12 -28.52
C ASN A 32 -60.77 18.35 -27.22
N GLY A 33 -59.49 18.06 -26.95
CA GLY A 33 -59.04 17.29 -25.78
C GLY A 33 -59.25 15.78 -25.92
N ILE A 34 -59.58 15.28 -27.11
CA ILE A 34 -59.74 13.85 -27.39
C ILE A 34 -58.38 13.25 -27.73
N GLY A 35 -58.07 12.08 -27.16
CA GLY A 35 -56.79 11.40 -27.41
C GLY A 35 -56.67 10.94 -28.86
N LEU A 36 -55.56 11.29 -29.53
CA LEU A 36 -55.26 10.78 -30.87
C LEU A 36 -55.13 9.26 -30.83
N THR A 37 -55.78 8.54 -31.74
CA THR A 37 -55.82 7.07 -31.70
C THR A 37 -55.37 6.49 -33.04
N ASP A 38 -54.58 5.42 -32.98
CA ASP A 38 -54.13 4.59 -34.09
C ASP A 38 -53.35 5.37 -35.17
N THR A 39 -52.50 6.30 -34.75
CA THR A 39 -51.69 7.14 -35.64
C THR A 39 -50.22 7.13 -35.25
N THR A 40 -49.33 7.24 -36.24
CA THR A 40 -47.90 7.46 -36.03
C THR A 40 -47.61 8.95 -36.15
N ILE A 41 -46.87 9.49 -35.18
CA ILE A 41 -46.45 10.89 -35.16
C ILE A 41 -44.95 10.98 -34.92
N SER A 42 -44.33 12.03 -35.44
CA SER A 42 -42.92 12.31 -35.18
C SER A 42 -42.80 13.14 -33.91
N VAL A 43 -42.04 12.64 -32.95
CA VAL A 43 -41.79 13.29 -31.66
C VAL A 43 -40.29 13.45 -31.48
N GLU A 44 -39.86 14.68 -31.23
CA GLU A 44 -38.48 15.02 -30.89
C GLU A 44 -38.42 15.49 -29.44
N LEU A 45 -37.49 14.92 -28.67
CA LEU A 45 -37.13 15.38 -27.34
C LEU A 45 -35.86 16.22 -27.44
N GLN A 46 -35.95 17.49 -27.04
CA GLN A 46 -34.85 18.44 -27.06
C GLN A 46 -34.42 18.80 -25.64
N VAL A 47 -33.11 18.88 -25.38
CA VAL A 47 -32.53 19.29 -24.09
C VAL A 47 -31.80 20.62 -24.23
N TRP A 48 -32.07 21.53 -23.31
CA TRP A 48 -31.64 22.93 -23.32
C TRP A 48 -30.99 23.32 -21.99
N ASP A 49 -30.10 24.31 -22.04
CA ASP A 49 -29.40 24.90 -20.87
C ASP A 49 -30.23 25.95 -20.11
N ALA A 50 -31.41 26.35 -20.63
CA ALA A 50 -32.24 27.38 -20.04
C ALA A 50 -33.76 27.12 -20.25
N LEU A 51 -34.56 27.63 -19.30
CA LEU A 51 -36.03 27.53 -19.30
C LEU A 51 -36.67 28.21 -20.53
N SER A 52 -36.07 29.31 -20.99
CA SER A 52 -36.44 30.05 -22.20
C SER A 52 -35.19 30.65 -22.82
N GLY A 53 -35.08 30.65 -24.15
CA GLY A 53 -33.85 31.02 -24.86
C GLY A 53 -32.77 29.92 -24.79
N GLY A 54 -31.51 30.30 -24.60
CA GLY A 54 -30.41 29.35 -24.39
C GLY A 54 -29.93 28.62 -25.65
N THR A 55 -29.14 27.58 -25.43
CA THR A 55 -28.54 26.72 -26.46
C THR A 55 -29.14 25.33 -26.40
N LEU A 56 -29.46 24.77 -27.57
CA LEU A 56 -29.82 23.36 -27.68
C LEU A 56 -28.56 22.53 -27.40
N LEU A 57 -28.62 21.66 -26.40
CA LEU A 57 -27.49 20.83 -25.99
C LEU A 57 -27.50 19.49 -26.73
N ALA A 58 -28.69 18.90 -26.90
CA ALA A 58 -28.88 17.61 -27.55
C ALA A 58 -30.36 17.43 -27.94
N SER A 59 -30.63 16.59 -28.93
CA SER A 59 -31.98 16.13 -29.24
C SER A 59 -31.99 14.75 -29.85
N ASP A 60 -33.13 14.07 -29.73
CA ASP A 60 -33.40 12.80 -30.40
C ASP A 60 -34.83 12.79 -30.95
N THR A 61 -35.00 12.24 -32.14
CA THR A 61 -36.28 12.20 -32.87
C THR A 61 -36.71 10.76 -33.10
N GLN A 62 -37.94 10.45 -32.70
CA GLN A 62 -38.53 9.12 -32.82
C GLN A 62 -39.93 9.21 -33.45
N ASP A 63 -40.23 8.26 -34.32
CA ASP A 63 -41.60 8.06 -34.81
C ASP A 63 -42.34 7.11 -33.86
N VAL A 64 -43.39 7.62 -33.22
CA VAL A 64 -44.11 6.89 -32.16
C VAL A 64 -45.54 6.58 -32.59
N TYR A 65 -45.98 5.35 -32.31
CA TYR A 65 -47.36 4.94 -32.52
C TYR A 65 -48.21 5.27 -31.29
N VAL A 66 -49.31 5.99 -31.49
CA VAL A 66 -50.18 6.51 -30.42
C VAL A 66 -51.44 5.66 -30.33
N VAL A 67 -51.74 5.16 -29.13
CA VAL A 67 -52.95 4.38 -28.84
C VAL A 67 -53.76 5.09 -27.77
N LYS A 68 -54.99 5.49 -28.09
CA LYS A 68 -55.92 6.20 -27.18
C LYS A 68 -55.32 7.47 -26.55
N GLY A 69 -54.55 8.19 -27.35
CA GLY A 69 -53.83 9.39 -26.97
C GLY A 69 -52.53 9.11 -26.23
N MET A 70 -52.17 7.88 -25.89
CA MET A 70 -50.94 7.60 -25.17
C MET A 70 -49.85 7.06 -26.09
N PHE A 71 -48.61 7.47 -25.81
CA PHE A 71 -47.43 6.83 -26.36
C PHE A 71 -46.38 6.68 -25.26
N SER A 72 -45.48 5.71 -25.46
CA SER A 72 -44.29 5.51 -24.65
C SER A 72 -43.14 5.24 -25.61
N THR A 73 -42.01 5.91 -25.42
CA THR A 73 -40.81 5.69 -26.23
C THR A 73 -39.55 5.87 -25.40
N HIS A 74 -38.42 5.45 -25.97
CA HIS A 74 -37.10 5.69 -25.42
C HIS A 74 -36.38 6.65 -26.35
N PHE A 75 -35.86 7.75 -25.80
CA PHE A 75 -35.01 8.69 -26.51
C PHE A 75 -33.56 8.43 -26.09
N ASP A 76 -32.64 8.47 -27.05
CA ASP A 76 -31.21 8.36 -26.77
C ASP A 76 -30.54 9.72 -26.99
N ILE A 77 -30.30 10.44 -25.89
CA ILE A 77 -29.81 11.81 -25.96
C ILE A 77 -28.28 11.81 -25.90
N ASP A 78 -27.66 12.18 -27.01
CA ASP A 78 -26.21 12.32 -27.14
C ASP A 78 -25.74 13.72 -26.76
N PHE A 79 -24.97 13.82 -25.69
CA PHE A 79 -24.30 15.06 -25.30
C PHE A 79 -22.84 15.08 -25.78
N ALA A 80 -22.38 16.28 -26.15
CA ALA A 80 -21.00 16.49 -26.59
C ALA A 80 -19.96 16.50 -25.44
N SER A 81 -20.41 16.71 -24.20
CA SER A 81 -19.58 16.68 -22.99
C SER A 81 -20.41 16.25 -21.78
N PHE A 82 -19.78 15.60 -20.82
CA PHE A 82 -20.38 15.27 -19.53
C PHE A 82 -20.66 16.51 -18.67
N ASP A 83 -19.96 17.63 -18.89
CA ASP A 83 -20.08 18.82 -18.03
C ASP A 83 -21.48 19.44 -18.01
N VAL A 84 -22.30 19.15 -19.02
CA VAL A 84 -23.69 19.60 -19.12
C VAL A 84 -24.53 19.18 -17.92
N VAL A 85 -24.19 18.05 -17.28
CA VAL A 85 -24.97 17.52 -16.15
C VAL A 85 -24.85 18.39 -14.91
N TYR A 86 -23.80 19.20 -14.74
CA TYR A 86 -23.61 20.04 -13.55
C TYR A 86 -24.47 21.31 -13.53
N ASN A 87 -25.19 21.59 -14.62
CA ASN A 87 -26.04 22.78 -14.74
C ASN A 87 -27.52 22.38 -14.79
N PRO A 88 -28.45 23.30 -14.46
CA PRO A 88 -29.88 23.05 -14.63
C PRO A 88 -30.22 22.76 -16.10
N LEU A 89 -30.80 21.60 -16.36
CA LEU A 89 -31.23 21.18 -17.69
C LEU A 89 -32.75 21.29 -17.83
N TYR A 90 -33.20 21.58 -19.05
CA TYR A 90 -34.62 21.70 -19.38
C TYR A 90 -34.92 20.89 -20.64
N TYR A 91 -36.04 20.17 -20.65
CA TYR A 91 -36.49 19.45 -21.84
C TYR A 91 -37.69 20.11 -22.50
N GLN A 92 -37.79 19.92 -23.81
CA GLN A 92 -38.87 20.39 -24.66
C GLN A 92 -39.27 19.28 -25.61
N LEU A 93 -40.58 19.09 -25.80
CA LEU A 93 -41.09 18.21 -26.84
C LEU A 93 -41.45 19.00 -28.08
N VAL A 94 -41.10 18.46 -29.24
CA VAL A 94 -41.56 18.93 -30.53
C VAL A 94 -42.37 17.80 -31.17
N VAL A 95 -43.66 18.03 -31.42
CA VAL A 95 -44.54 17.04 -32.05
C VAL A 95 -44.92 17.55 -33.43
N ASN A 96 -44.64 16.76 -34.47
CA ASN A 96 -44.85 17.14 -35.88
C ASN A 96 -44.31 18.55 -36.20
N GLY A 97 -43.11 18.88 -35.69
CA GLY A 97 -42.47 20.18 -35.90
C GLY A 97 -43.00 21.33 -35.03
N THR A 98 -44.01 21.10 -34.19
CA THR A 98 -44.54 22.12 -33.27
C THR A 98 -43.94 21.94 -31.88
N ALA A 99 -43.19 22.94 -31.41
CA ALA A 99 -42.55 22.92 -30.11
C ALA A 99 -43.53 23.28 -28.98
N PHE A 100 -43.67 22.39 -28.00
CA PHE A 100 -44.52 22.60 -26.83
C PHE A 100 -43.79 23.49 -25.82
N SER A 101 -44.53 24.40 -25.18
CA SER A 101 -43.99 25.33 -24.19
C SER A 101 -44.93 25.43 -22.97
N PRO A 102 -44.42 25.81 -21.78
CA PRO A 102 -43.02 26.10 -21.46
C PRO A 102 -42.16 24.84 -21.37
N ARG A 103 -40.83 25.00 -21.49
CA ARG A 103 -39.88 23.90 -21.24
C ARG A 103 -40.00 23.44 -19.79
N GLN A 104 -39.70 22.16 -19.56
CA GLN A 104 -39.79 21.58 -18.22
C GLN A 104 -38.40 21.30 -17.67
N ASN A 105 -38.17 21.59 -16.40
CA ASN A 105 -36.90 21.30 -15.73
C ASN A 105 -36.70 19.77 -15.60
N ILE A 106 -35.49 19.29 -15.91
CA ILE A 106 -35.10 17.90 -15.69
C ILE A 106 -34.68 17.73 -14.23
N GLY A 107 -35.55 17.07 -13.45
CA GLY A 107 -35.31 16.78 -12.03
C GLY A 107 -34.38 15.61 -11.74
N ALA A 108 -34.22 15.31 -10.45
CA ALA A 108 -33.29 14.32 -9.89
C ALA A 108 -33.40 12.86 -10.40
N VAL A 109 -34.44 12.49 -11.14
CA VAL A 109 -34.58 11.13 -11.68
C VAL A 109 -33.55 10.86 -12.78
N MET A 110 -33.22 11.86 -13.61
CA MET A 110 -32.13 11.69 -14.58
C MET A 110 -30.78 11.54 -13.86
N TRP A 111 -30.61 12.18 -12.71
CA TRP A 111 -29.44 12.06 -11.85
C TRP A 111 -29.23 10.65 -11.27
N SER A 112 -30.32 9.90 -11.05
CA SER A 112 -30.25 8.53 -10.50
C SER A 112 -29.74 7.46 -11.49
N TYR A 113 -29.87 7.70 -12.81
CA TYR A 113 -29.21 6.85 -13.81
C TYR A 113 -27.68 7.00 -13.74
N TRP A 114 -27.19 8.19 -13.36
CA TRP A 114 -25.76 8.46 -13.25
C TRP A 114 -25.11 7.86 -11.99
N THR A 115 -25.87 7.64 -10.92
CA THR A 115 -25.34 6.99 -9.70
C THR A 115 -24.92 5.53 -9.92
N VAL A 116 -25.59 4.81 -10.82
CA VAL A 116 -25.23 3.42 -11.17
C VAL A 116 -23.85 3.35 -11.83
N TYR A 117 -23.49 4.36 -12.63
CA TYR A 117 -22.17 4.44 -13.26
C TYR A 117 -21.12 5.08 -12.34
N SER A 118 -21.49 6.00 -11.43
CA SER A 118 -20.53 6.56 -10.47
C SER A 118 -20.06 5.53 -9.44
N GLU A 119 -20.90 4.55 -9.06
CA GLU A 119 -20.47 3.45 -8.19
C GLU A 119 -19.43 2.55 -8.87
N THR A 120 -19.53 2.33 -10.19
CA THR A 120 -18.52 1.55 -10.91
C THR A 120 -17.16 2.24 -11.01
N THR A 121 -17.13 3.58 -11.06
CA THR A 121 -15.87 4.35 -11.08
C THR A 121 -15.32 4.60 -9.68
N ALA A 122 -16.16 4.89 -8.68
CA ALA A 122 -15.73 5.04 -7.30
C ALA A 122 -15.22 3.72 -6.69
N ALA A 123 -15.82 2.57 -7.04
CA ALA A 123 -15.28 1.26 -6.67
C ALA A 123 -13.94 0.96 -7.34
N ALA A 124 -13.69 1.48 -8.56
CA ALA A 124 -12.40 1.36 -9.23
C ALA A 124 -11.30 2.23 -8.57
N VAL A 125 -11.65 3.38 -7.97
CA VAL A 125 -10.68 4.20 -7.22
C VAL A 125 -10.39 3.60 -5.83
N ALA A 126 -11.31 2.84 -5.25
CA ALA A 126 -11.15 2.19 -3.94
C ALA A 126 -10.48 0.79 -4.01
N GLN A 127 -10.51 0.12 -5.17
CA GLN A 127 -9.75 -1.10 -5.46
C GLN A 127 -8.76 -0.86 -6.61
N ASP A 128 -7.83 0.07 -6.42
CA ASP A 128 -6.66 0.12 -7.29
C ASP A 128 -5.67 -0.99 -6.91
N VAL A 129 -6.07 -2.25 -7.12
CA VAL A 129 -5.15 -3.38 -7.13
C VAL A 129 -4.49 -3.35 -8.50
N HIS A 130 -3.41 -2.58 -8.63
CA HIS A 130 -2.58 -2.57 -9.83
C HIS A 130 -1.94 -3.95 -10.01
N TYR A 131 -2.55 -4.78 -10.85
CA TYR A 131 -1.97 -6.05 -11.28
C TYR A 131 -0.94 -5.76 -12.37
N PHE A 132 0.34 -5.70 -11.99
CA PHE A 132 1.43 -5.64 -12.97
C PHE A 132 1.62 -7.04 -13.57
N PRO A 133 1.36 -7.25 -14.87
CA PRO A 133 1.62 -8.55 -15.48
C PRO A 133 3.13 -8.86 -15.43
N PRO A 134 3.55 -10.14 -15.40
CA PRO A 134 4.97 -10.52 -15.24
C PRO A 134 5.93 -9.94 -16.28
N SER A 135 5.41 -9.41 -17.39
CA SER A 135 6.16 -8.77 -18.47
C SER A 135 6.46 -7.28 -18.26
N TYR A 136 5.91 -6.65 -17.20
CA TYR A 136 6.12 -5.22 -16.89
C TYR A 136 7.36 -4.96 -16.02
N LEU A 137 7.90 -6.00 -15.39
CA LEU A 137 9.14 -5.94 -14.65
C LEU A 137 10.18 -6.70 -15.47
N THR A 138 11.14 -5.95 -16.01
CA THR A 138 12.24 -6.53 -16.79
C THR A 138 13.39 -6.99 -15.91
N SER A 139 13.39 -6.54 -14.66
CA SER A 139 14.39 -6.83 -13.64
C SER A 139 14.18 -8.18 -12.96
N GLY A 140 15.29 -8.89 -12.74
CA GLY A 140 15.30 -10.22 -12.10
C GLY A 140 15.45 -10.20 -10.57
N ASP A 141 15.59 -9.02 -9.97
CA ASP A 141 15.71 -8.81 -8.53
C ASP A 141 14.78 -7.70 -8.03
N VAL A 142 14.51 -7.76 -6.72
CA VAL A 142 13.50 -6.93 -6.06
C VAL A 142 13.87 -5.45 -6.06
N GLN A 143 15.16 -5.12 -5.98
CA GLN A 143 15.63 -3.73 -5.88
C GLN A 143 15.45 -3.01 -7.21
N SER A 144 15.87 -3.63 -8.31
CA SER A 144 15.68 -3.07 -9.66
C SER A 144 14.20 -3.03 -10.09
N ALA A 145 13.37 -3.98 -9.60
CA ALA A 145 11.92 -3.92 -9.82
C ALA A 145 11.28 -2.73 -9.12
N LEU A 146 11.78 -2.37 -7.93
CA LEU A 146 11.32 -1.21 -7.16
C LEU A 146 11.70 0.11 -7.85
N GLU A 147 12.90 0.16 -8.45
CA GLU A 147 13.38 1.30 -9.25
C GLU A 147 12.56 1.48 -10.53
N GLU A 148 12.22 0.39 -11.23
CA GLU A 148 11.35 0.37 -12.41
C GLU A 148 9.92 0.86 -12.07
N LEU A 149 9.42 0.52 -10.87
CA LEU A 149 8.11 0.98 -10.38
C LEU A 149 8.10 2.44 -9.91
N THR A 150 9.20 2.93 -9.34
CA THR A 150 9.31 4.32 -8.85
C THR A 150 9.48 5.34 -9.97
N ASP A 151 10.07 4.95 -11.11
CA ASP A 151 10.23 5.84 -12.26
C ASP A 151 8.93 6.05 -13.07
N THR A 152 7.94 5.14 -12.93
CA THR A 152 6.83 5.10 -13.88
C THR A 152 5.55 5.82 -13.42
N VAL A 153 5.15 5.81 -12.14
CA VAL A 153 3.84 6.42 -11.76
C VAL A 153 3.78 7.10 -10.38
N ARG A 154 4.46 6.64 -9.32
CA ARG A 154 4.55 7.34 -8.03
C ARG A 154 5.83 6.94 -7.30
N ASN A 155 6.42 7.87 -6.54
CA ASN A 155 7.50 7.62 -5.58
C ASN A 155 7.01 6.71 -4.43
N TRP A 156 6.69 5.45 -4.71
CA TRP A 156 6.47 4.45 -3.68
C TRP A 156 7.82 4.09 -3.07
N THR A 157 8.15 4.84 -2.03
CA THR A 157 9.17 4.41 -1.09
C THR A 157 8.50 3.47 -0.08
N LEU A 158 9.22 2.49 0.48
CA LEU A 158 8.74 1.72 1.63
C LEU A 158 8.34 2.59 2.83
N GLN A 159 8.65 3.90 2.77
CA GLN A 159 8.12 4.95 3.63
C GLN A 159 6.58 5.07 3.55
N ASP A 160 5.90 4.61 2.51
CA ASP A 160 4.43 4.73 2.44
C ASP A 160 3.71 3.70 3.31
N ALA A 161 4.38 2.61 3.72
CA ALA A 161 3.90 1.73 4.80
C ALA A 161 4.00 2.38 6.20
N TYR A 162 4.72 3.51 6.30
CA TYR A 162 4.96 4.27 7.53
C TYR A 162 3.81 5.22 7.89
N TRP A 163 2.88 5.50 6.97
CA TRP A 163 1.84 6.53 7.16
C TRP A 163 0.42 5.98 7.03
N ALA A 164 0.10 4.91 7.77
CA ALA A 164 -1.30 4.60 8.05
C ALA A 164 -1.88 5.72 8.94
N ALA A 165 -2.89 6.41 8.44
CA ALA A 165 -3.56 7.53 9.11
C ALA A 165 -3.92 7.20 10.57
N GLY A 166 -3.12 7.71 11.52
CA GLY A 166 -3.35 7.55 12.97
C GLY A 166 -2.32 6.69 13.72
N GLY A 167 -1.34 6.07 13.04
CA GLY A 167 -0.25 5.36 13.70
C GLY A 167 0.96 6.26 13.98
N THR A 168 1.47 6.24 15.22
CA THR A 168 2.82 6.75 15.54
C THR A 168 3.80 5.83 14.83
N GLY A 169 4.28 6.20 13.64
CA GLY A 169 5.10 5.39 12.72
C GLY A 169 6.42 4.88 13.30
N ASP A 170 6.38 4.11 14.37
CA ASP A 170 7.54 3.82 15.21
C ASP A 170 7.99 2.36 15.08
N SER A 171 7.29 1.53 14.30
CA SER A 171 7.65 0.11 14.15
C SER A 171 7.29 -0.51 12.80
N ILE A 172 8.18 -1.39 12.32
CA ILE A 172 7.88 -2.40 11.31
C ILE A 172 7.64 -3.71 12.08
N ALA A 173 6.39 -4.14 12.15
CA ALA A 173 6.03 -5.41 12.80
C ALA A 173 5.93 -6.53 11.75
N ILE A 174 6.66 -7.62 11.97
CA ILE A 174 6.52 -8.85 11.18
C ILE A 174 5.76 -9.86 12.05
N ASP A 175 4.43 -9.88 11.93
CA ASP A 175 3.56 -10.79 12.68
C ASP A 175 3.43 -12.12 11.94
N THR A 176 4.41 -13.00 12.12
CA THR A 176 4.40 -14.36 11.56
C THR A 176 4.91 -15.37 12.56
N ASP A 177 4.29 -16.56 12.55
CA ASP A 177 4.71 -17.76 13.27
C ASP A 177 6.00 -18.39 12.70
N LYS A 178 6.50 -17.87 11.58
CA LYS A 178 7.69 -18.36 10.89
C LYS A 178 8.93 -17.56 11.28
N PRO A 179 10.12 -18.20 11.32
CA PRO A 179 11.36 -17.47 11.55
C PRO A 179 11.63 -16.50 10.39
N VAL A 180 11.91 -15.24 10.72
CA VAL A 180 12.48 -14.29 9.76
C VAL A 180 13.92 -14.70 9.48
N ARG A 181 14.22 -15.04 8.22
CA ARG A 181 15.57 -15.42 7.80
C ARG A 181 16.15 -14.32 6.93
N PHE A 182 17.26 -13.76 7.38
CA PHE A 182 18.08 -12.89 6.54
C PHE A 182 19.10 -13.74 5.79
N LEU A 183 19.06 -13.72 4.46
CA LEU A 183 20.00 -14.44 3.61
C LEU A 183 21.10 -13.46 3.16
N ALA A 184 22.35 -13.75 3.52
CA ALA A 184 23.50 -13.00 3.05
C ALA A 184 24.02 -13.56 1.72
N GLN A 185 24.58 -12.70 0.85
CA GLN A 185 25.46 -13.18 -0.22
C GLN A 185 26.73 -13.80 0.40
N THR A 186 27.38 -14.73 -0.30
CA THR A 186 28.55 -15.49 0.19
C THR A 186 29.85 -14.66 0.28
N GLY A 187 29.75 -13.35 0.50
CA GLY A 187 30.87 -12.42 0.59
C GLY A 187 30.70 -11.43 1.74
N TYR A 188 31.71 -10.58 1.91
CA TYR A 188 31.68 -9.49 2.90
C TYR A 188 30.51 -8.55 2.62
N GLY A 189 29.71 -8.26 3.64
CA GLY A 189 28.62 -7.30 3.50
C GLY A 189 27.65 -7.26 4.66
N THR A 190 26.95 -6.14 4.75
CA THR A 190 25.85 -5.91 5.69
C THR A 190 24.63 -6.70 5.26
N VAL A 191 24.13 -7.55 6.16
CA VAL A 191 22.92 -8.38 5.99
C VAL A 191 21.69 -7.63 6.49
N PHE A 192 21.84 -6.93 7.62
CA PHE A 192 20.85 -6.04 8.19
C PHE A 192 21.55 -4.89 8.91
N GLU A 193 21.04 -3.68 8.77
CA GLU A 193 21.54 -2.51 9.49
C GLU A 193 20.38 -1.59 9.90
N ALA A 194 20.36 -1.21 11.17
CA ALA A 194 19.52 -0.15 11.69
C ALA A 194 20.41 0.99 12.21
N ARG A 195 20.16 2.22 11.75
CA ARG A 195 20.91 3.42 12.14
C ARG A 195 20.02 4.36 12.94
N ALA A 196 20.55 4.91 14.02
CA ALA A 196 19.92 6.02 14.73
C ALA A 196 20.20 7.34 14.00
N LYS A 197 19.26 8.29 14.05
CA LYS A 197 19.25 9.54 13.29
C LYS A 197 20.55 10.35 13.41
N ASP A 198 21.20 10.32 14.57
CA ASP A 198 22.35 11.17 14.89
C ASP A 198 23.59 10.36 15.30
N VAL A 199 23.68 9.08 14.88
CA VAL A 199 24.83 8.21 15.19
C VAL A 199 25.52 7.80 13.89
N SER A 200 26.84 8.00 13.83
CA SER A 200 27.65 7.67 12.65
C SER A 200 27.82 6.16 12.41
N ALA A 201 27.70 5.37 13.48
CA ALA A 201 27.75 3.91 13.47
C ALA A 201 26.32 3.28 13.51
N PRO A 202 26.14 2.04 13.00
CA PRO A 202 24.89 1.30 13.16
C PRO A 202 24.53 1.11 14.63
N ALA A 203 23.26 1.29 14.98
CA ALA A 203 22.75 0.91 16.29
C ALA A 203 22.63 -0.63 16.41
N VAL A 204 22.23 -1.29 15.32
CA VAL A 204 22.18 -2.75 15.17
C VAL A 204 22.70 -3.11 13.79
N MET A 205 23.64 -4.05 13.72
CA MET A 205 24.11 -4.59 12.44
C MET A 205 24.29 -6.10 12.52
N ILE A 206 23.80 -6.81 11.50
CA ILE A 206 24.14 -8.18 11.19
C ILE A 206 24.98 -8.12 9.93
N ALA A 207 26.23 -8.57 9.99
CA ALA A 207 27.14 -8.53 8.86
C ALA A 207 27.90 -9.85 8.73
N ASN A 208 28.29 -10.17 7.51
CA ASN A 208 29.17 -11.30 7.20
C ASN A 208 30.61 -10.78 7.11
N ASP A 209 31.51 -11.34 7.92
CA ASP A 209 32.94 -11.09 7.84
C ASP A 209 33.56 -11.92 6.68
N THR A 210 34.71 -11.45 6.18
CA THR A 210 35.63 -12.12 5.27
C THR A 210 36.01 -13.55 5.66
N THR A 211 35.89 -13.95 6.93
CA THR A 211 36.09 -15.34 7.38
C THR A 211 34.81 -16.20 7.35
N GLY A 212 33.66 -15.63 6.95
CA GLY A 212 32.36 -16.30 6.91
C GLY A 212 31.64 -16.34 8.26
N ALA A 213 32.13 -15.60 9.25
CA ALA A 213 31.45 -15.43 10.53
C ALA A 213 30.37 -14.35 10.40
N VAL A 214 29.13 -14.70 10.77
CA VAL A 214 28.05 -13.72 10.91
C VAL A 214 28.06 -13.23 12.36
N GLY A 215 28.34 -11.94 12.55
CA GLY A 215 28.37 -11.29 13.86
C GLY A 215 27.12 -10.42 14.08
N LEU A 216 26.69 -10.31 15.34
CA LEU A 216 25.73 -9.31 15.78
C LEU A 216 26.49 -8.17 16.44
N TYR A 217 26.45 -6.99 15.83
CA TYR A 217 27.00 -5.76 16.40
C TYR A 217 25.86 -4.90 16.95
N LEU A 218 26.00 -4.47 18.20
CA LEU A 218 25.01 -3.66 18.91
C LEU A 218 25.72 -2.51 19.63
N ILE A 219 25.19 -1.30 19.50
CA ILE A 219 25.57 -0.16 20.35
C ILE A 219 24.56 -0.05 21.49
N GLY A 220 25.03 -0.27 22.72
CA GLY A 220 24.21 -0.18 23.94
C GLY A 220 24.01 -1.55 24.61
N ASN A 221 22.83 -1.76 25.19
CA ASN A 221 22.51 -2.98 25.94
C ASN A 221 21.67 -3.94 25.09
N LEU A 222 22.05 -5.22 25.09
CA LEU A 222 21.19 -6.30 24.62
C LEU A 222 20.31 -6.77 25.79
N HIS A 223 19.03 -6.37 25.78
CA HIS A 223 18.07 -6.80 26.79
C HIS A 223 17.32 -8.06 26.32
N ILE A 224 17.21 -9.04 27.20
CA ILE A 224 16.45 -10.27 26.98
C ILE A 224 15.47 -10.37 28.14
N GLU A 225 14.18 -10.38 27.83
CA GLU A 225 13.12 -10.46 28.83
C GLU A 225 13.00 -11.86 29.45
N ASP A 226 12.35 -11.92 30.61
CA ASP A 226 12.21 -13.11 31.44
C ASP A 226 11.72 -14.34 30.65
N GLY A 227 12.47 -15.44 30.78
CA GLY A 227 12.15 -16.73 30.17
C GLY A 227 12.73 -16.93 28.76
N SER A 228 13.25 -15.89 28.12
CA SER A 228 13.95 -16.00 26.84
C SER A 228 15.37 -16.54 27.04
N LYS A 229 15.85 -17.36 26.08
CA LYS A 229 17.15 -18.04 26.17
C LYS A 229 17.95 -17.79 24.90
N PHE A 230 19.26 -17.56 25.05
CA PHE A 230 20.18 -17.78 23.94
C PHE A 230 20.39 -19.28 23.75
N PHE A 231 19.99 -19.78 22.59
CA PHE A 231 20.34 -21.12 22.15
C PHE A 231 21.40 -21.00 21.05
N SER A 232 22.52 -21.68 21.24
CA SER A 232 23.52 -21.90 20.20
C SER A 232 23.76 -23.39 20.08
N ASN A 233 23.77 -23.91 18.86
CA ASN A 233 24.17 -25.30 18.57
C ASN A 233 25.69 -25.45 18.44
N THR A 234 26.44 -24.36 18.61
CA THR A 234 27.91 -24.28 18.60
C THR A 234 28.41 -23.45 19.78
N ASP A 235 29.73 -23.35 19.93
CA ASP A 235 30.34 -22.48 20.93
C ASP A 235 29.90 -21.02 20.74
N LEU A 236 29.65 -20.33 21.85
CA LEU A 236 29.55 -18.87 21.88
C LEU A 236 30.97 -18.32 21.94
N ARG A 237 31.32 -17.46 20.99
CA ARG A 237 32.61 -16.76 20.93
C ARG A 237 32.39 -15.28 21.15
N PHE A 238 33.12 -14.72 22.08
CA PHE A 238 33.15 -13.30 22.35
C PHE A 238 34.54 -12.81 21.98
N ASP A 239 34.62 -11.97 20.94
CA ASP A 239 35.85 -11.28 20.63
C ASP A 239 35.94 -10.03 21.51
N LEU A 240 37.05 -9.88 22.20
CA LEU A 240 37.26 -8.76 23.13
C LEU A 240 38.12 -7.66 22.52
N ASP A 241 38.68 -7.86 21.34
CA ASP A 241 39.42 -6.84 20.61
C ASP A 241 39.18 -7.00 19.10
N GLU A 242 39.00 -5.88 18.41
CA GLU A 242 38.94 -5.87 16.94
C GLU A 242 40.35 -5.79 16.33
N ASP A 243 41.34 -5.34 17.11
CA ASP A 243 42.69 -5.08 16.68
C ASP A 243 43.69 -6.12 17.22
N VAL A 244 44.85 -6.24 16.59
CA VAL A 244 45.88 -7.25 16.95
C VAL A 244 46.71 -6.83 18.18
N ASN A 245 46.32 -5.77 18.88
CA ASN A 245 47.17 -5.10 19.86
C ASN A 245 46.45 -5.01 21.21
N PRO A 246 46.74 -5.90 22.18
CA PRO A 246 45.93 -6.07 23.39
C PRO A 246 45.81 -4.75 24.17
N ALA A 247 44.59 -4.20 24.17
CA ALA A 247 44.17 -3.03 24.92
C ALA A 247 43.58 -3.43 26.28
N VAL A 248 44.27 -3.09 27.38
CA VAL A 248 44.00 -3.53 28.77
C VAL A 248 42.60 -3.22 29.37
N SER A 249 41.66 -2.70 28.59
CA SER A 249 40.33 -2.26 29.04
C SER A 249 39.19 -3.21 28.72
N ASN A 250 39.34 -4.15 27.77
CA ASN A 250 38.19 -4.94 27.32
C ASN A 250 38.01 -6.21 28.14
N VAL A 251 36.78 -6.45 28.60
CA VAL A 251 36.45 -7.51 29.56
C VAL A 251 35.09 -8.11 29.21
N PHE A 252 35.04 -9.44 29.05
CA PHE A 252 33.78 -10.19 29.14
C PHE A 252 33.42 -10.31 30.62
N GLY A 253 32.30 -9.74 31.06
CA GLY A 253 31.87 -9.76 32.46
C GLY A 253 30.45 -10.29 32.63
N VAL A 254 30.26 -11.17 33.60
CA VAL A 254 28.96 -11.58 34.13
C VAL A 254 28.78 -10.89 35.48
N TYR A 255 27.72 -10.10 35.60
CA TYR A 255 27.41 -9.33 36.81
C TYR A 255 26.15 -9.88 37.47
N ASN A 256 26.02 -9.73 38.77
CA ASN A 256 24.76 -9.97 39.47
C ASN A 256 23.84 -8.73 39.41
N ASP A 257 22.68 -8.81 40.05
CA ASP A 257 21.68 -7.73 40.16
C ASP A 257 22.15 -6.49 40.96
N THR A 258 23.30 -6.59 41.63
CA THR A 258 23.95 -5.47 42.35
C THR A 258 25.13 -4.87 41.60
N ASP A 259 25.29 -5.21 40.31
CA ASP A 259 26.44 -4.84 39.46
C ASP A 259 27.80 -5.38 39.97
N ALA A 260 27.80 -6.40 40.82
CA ALA A 260 29.04 -7.07 41.24
C ALA A 260 29.47 -8.12 40.20
N VAL A 261 30.75 -8.13 39.83
CA VAL A 261 31.34 -9.10 38.89
C VAL A 261 31.32 -10.50 39.51
N VAL A 262 30.55 -11.42 38.94
CA VAL A 262 30.53 -12.84 39.32
C VAL A 262 31.65 -13.60 38.62
N PHE A 263 31.84 -13.31 37.33
CA PHE A 263 32.87 -13.88 36.47
C PHE A 263 33.33 -12.81 35.49
N SER A 264 34.63 -12.73 35.22
CA SER A 264 35.11 -11.97 34.09
C SER A 264 36.35 -12.57 33.46
N VAL A 265 36.56 -12.29 32.18
CA VAL A 265 37.77 -12.62 31.43
C VAL A 265 38.19 -11.36 30.71
N ASP A 266 39.43 -10.91 30.94
CA ASP A 266 40.00 -9.84 30.14
C ASP A 266 40.50 -10.36 28.79
N GLU A 267 40.75 -9.46 27.85
CA GLU A 267 41.32 -9.79 26.52
C GLU A 267 42.64 -10.58 26.54
N ARG A 268 43.37 -10.61 27.67
CA ARG A 268 44.60 -11.42 27.84
C ARG A 268 44.28 -12.84 28.29
N GLY A 269 43.01 -13.19 28.44
CA GLY A 269 42.54 -14.47 28.95
C GLY A 269 42.63 -14.59 30.48
N VAL A 270 42.86 -13.50 31.21
CA VAL A 270 42.92 -13.54 32.67
C VAL A 270 41.49 -13.60 33.21
N ALA A 271 41.10 -14.79 33.66
CA ALA A 271 39.82 -15.00 34.31
C ALA A 271 39.84 -14.56 35.78
N LYS A 272 38.81 -13.86 36.21
CA LYS A 272 38.50 -13.56 37.62
C LYS A 272 37.16 -14.19 37.94
N VAL A 273 37.12 -14.97 39.02
CA VAL A 273 35.89 -15.52 39.59
C VAL A 273 35.81 -14.98 41.00
N MET A 274 34.66 -14.41 41.40
CA MET A 274 34.49 -14.11 42.82
C MET A 274 34.34 -15.42 43.60
N THR A 275 35.16 -15.56 44.64
CA THR A 275 35.22 -16.74 45.51
C THR A 275 34.00 -16.87 46.42
N GLU A 276 33.11 -15.87 46.47
CA GLU A 276 31.89 -15.91 47.27
C GLU A 276 30.68 -16.23 46.40
N LEU A 277 30.61 -17.49 45.94
CA LEU A 277 29.33 -18.15 45.87
C LEU A 277 28.89 -18.39 47.32
N TYR A 278 28.26 -17.38 47.94
CA TYR A 278 27.58 -17.58 49.21
C TYR A 278 26.48 -18.60 48.94
N VAL A 279 26.72 -19.87 49.29
CA VAL A 279 25.69 -20.92 49.29
C VAL A 279 24.98 -20.79 50.64
N PRO A 280 23.82 -20.11 50.76
CA PRO A 280 23.08 -20.19 51.99
C PRO A 280 22.41 -21.57 51.99
N TYR A 281 22.68 -22.38 53.02
CA TYR A 281 22.17 -23.75 53.20
C TYR A 281 22.89 -24.86 52.40
N LEU A 282 24.13 -25.12 52.79
CA LEU A 282 24.54 -26.51 53.03
C LEU A 282 24.37 -26.77 54.53
N GLU A 283 23.22 -27.31 54.93
CA GLU A 283 23.14 -28.00 56.21
C GLU A 283 24.13 -29.16 56.14
N CYS A 284 25.29 -28.95 56.75
CA CYS A 284 26.28 -29.96 57.03
C CYS A 284 25.65 -30.97 58.01
N THR A 285 24.92 -31.94 57.48
CA THR A 285 24.72 -33.21 58.17
C THR A 285 26.09 -33.88 58.21
N THR A 286 26.52 -34.24 59.42
CA THR A 286 27.87 -34.61 59.87
C THR A 286 28.47 -35.88 59.26
N GLU A 287 28.31 -36.15 57.97
CA GLU A 287 29.14 -37.14 57.28
C GLU A 287 30.30 -36.45 56.58
N VAL A 288 31.50 -36.79 57.04
CA VAL A 288 32.79 -36.36 56.50
C VAL A 288 32.87 -36.75 55.02
N VAL A 289 32.60 -35.83 54.11
CA VAL A 289 33.00 -35.94 52.72
C VAL A 289 34.36 -35.29 52.57
N THR A 290 35.42 -36.10 52.63
CA THR A 290 36.75 -35.68 52.17
C THR A 290 36.71 -35.51 50.65
N HIS A 291 36.56 -34.26 50.19
CA HIS A 291 36.90 -33.91 48.81
C HIS A 291 38.42 -33.80 48.70
N ASN A 292 39.07 -34.84 48.18
CA ASN A 292 40.41 -34.72 47.61
C ASN A 292 40.30 -33.83 46.37
N ALA A 293 40.69 -32.56 46.51
CA ALA A 293 40.98 -31.72 45.36
C ALA A 293 42.40 -32.06 44.89
N ASP A 294 42.50 -33.06 44.01
CA ASP A 294 43.73 -33.29 43.26
C ASP A 294 43.85 -32.20 42.19
N ILE A 295 44.65 -31.18 42.49
CA ILE A 295 45.10 -30.18 41.51
C ILE A 295 46.28 -30.80 40.76
N TYR A 296 46.05 -31.23 39.52
CA TYR A 296 47.14 -31.60 38.62
C TYR A 296 47.74 -30.33 38.00
N ASP A 297 48.98 -30.04 38.38
CA ASP A 297 49.88 -29.13 37.64
C ASP A 297 50.38 -29.88 36.39
N THR A 298 50.01 -29.41 35.21
CA THR A 298 50.40 -30.02 33.92
C THR A 298 51.63 -29.35 33.30
N THR A 299 52.64 -29.01 34.08
CA THR A 299 53.96 -28.61 33.55
C THR A 299 54.98 -29.75 33.56
N THR A 300 54.80 -30.70 32.64
CA THR A 300 55.89 -31.50 32.03
C THR A 300 55.52 -31.88 30.60
#